data_AF-A0A925LGE4-F1
#
_entry.id   AF-A0A925LGE4-F1
#
_cell.length_a   1.000
_cell.length_b   1.000
_cell.length_c   1.000
_cell.angle_alpha   90.00
_cell.angle_beta   90.00
_cell.angle_gamma   90.00
#
_symmetry.space_group_name_H-M   'P 1'
#
loop_
_entity.id
_entity.type
_entity.pdbx_description
1 polymer ?
#
loop_
_entity_poly.entity_id
_entity_poly.type
_entity_poly.pdbx_seq_one_letter_code
_entity_poly.pdbx_strand_id
1 'polypeptide(L)'
;MIPENYFDCTNTTATPDKVYTKPNDPMIYQISYNQDMTVNTMGNNLFSSDLVRDFEELINAVRNIPTDSSTTTSLQKDLLGDYFDGMLTKLDKHINTFVREQAIIGSKMNRLELTVNRLDDDKINFTDLMSKNEDVDMTEAVLNLKSQEIVYNASLSSAGMLLQKSLIDFIR
;
A
#
# COMPACT_ATOMS: atom_id res chain seq x y z
N MET A 1 7.35 12.62 0.15
CA MET A 1 7.06 13.31 1.42
C MET A 1 6.89 12.23 2.46
N ILE A 2 7.81 12.16 3.43
CA ILE A 2 7.81 11.14 4.48
C ILE A 2 6.74 11.53 5.50
N PRO A 3 5.94 10.62 6.05
CA PRO A 3 4.95 10.97 7.07
C PRO A 3 5.61 11.53 8.33
N GLU A 4 5.41 12.81 8.59
CA GLU A 4 5.78 13.44 9.86
C GLU A 4 4.58 13.34 10.82
N ASN A 5 4.75 12.60 11.92
CA ASN A 5 3.75 12.56 13.00
C ASN A 5 3.90 13.83 13.85
N TYR A 6 2.94 14.75 13.73
CA TYR A 6 2.79 15.88 14.65
C TYR A 6 2.05 15.40 15.90
N PHE A 7 2.78 15.14 16.98
CA PHE A 7 2.17 14.93 18.30
C PHE A 7 1.97 16.31 18.96
N ASP A 8 0.81 16.91 18.76
CA ASP A 8 0.41 18.10 19.53
C ASP A 8 0.11 17.69 20.98
N CYS A 9 1.12 17.76 21.84
CA CYS A 9 0.97 17.54 23.28
C CYS A 9 0.40 18.80 23.93
N THR A 10 -0.91 18.85 24.21
CA THR A 10 -1.48 19.92 25.04
C THR A 10 -1.25 19.63 26.53
N ASN A 11 -0.64 20.57 27.25
CA ASN A 11 -0.39 20.50 28.68
C ASN A 11 -1.69 20.20 29.48
N THR A 12 -1.66 19.13 30.28
CA THR A 12 -2.78 18.58 31.08
C THR A 12 -2.88 19.16 32.50
N THR A 13 -2.05 20.14 32.88
CA THR A 13 -2.09 20.75 34.24
C THR A 13 -3.06 21.93 34.40
N ALA A 14 -3.86 22.27 33.39
CA ALA A 14 -4.81 23.39 33.45
C ALA A 14 -6.25 22.90 33.72
N THR A 15 -6.84 23.35 34.82
CA THR A 15 -8.28 23.29 35.11
C THR A 15 -9.06 24.11 34.08
N PRO A 16 -10.22 23.63 33.57
CA PRO A 16 -11.04 22.50 34.02
C PRO A 16 -10.72 21.18 33.29
N ASP A 17 -11.22 20.06 33.84
CA ASP A 17 -11.06 18.68 33.34
C ASP A 17 -11.11 18.58 31.81
N LYS A 18 -9.93 18.46 31.19
CA LYS A 18 -9.85 18.15 29.76
C LYS A 18 -10.16 16.68 29.56
N VAL A 19 -11.35 16.41 29.04
CA VAL A 19 -11.70 15.10 28.48
C VAL A 19 -10.67 14.78 27.39
N TYR A 20 -9.92 13.69 27.57
CA TYR A 20 -9.04 13.17 26.52
C TYR A 20 -9.90 12.84 25.30
N THR A 21 -9.83 13.70 24.29
CA THR A 21 -10.48 13.44 23.01
C THR A 21 -9.47 12.68 22.17
N LYS A 22 -9.78 11.42 21.87
CA LYS A 22 -8.92 10.54 21.08
C LYS A 22 -8.61 11.22 19.73
N PRO A 23 -7.34 11.56 19.44
CA PRO A 23 -6.98 12.09 18.13
C PRO A 23 -7.32 11.07 17.05
N ASN A 24 -8.00 11.51 16.00
CA ASN A 24 -8.36 10.70 14.84
C ASN A 24 -7.73 11.34 13.60
N ASP A 25 -6.53 10.87 13.23
CA ASP A 25 -5.75 11.40 12.13
C ASP A 25 -5.38 10.28 11.13
N PRO A 26 -6.31 9.89 10.25
CA PRO A 26 -6.06 8.86 9.25
C PRO A 26 -5.22 9.43 8.11
N MET A 27 -4.09 8.78 7.83
CA MET A 27 -3.27 9.08 6.67
C MET A 27 -3.71 8.23 5.48
N ILE A 28 -4.28 8.88 4.47
CA ILE A 28 -4.94 8.25 3.32
C ILE A 28 -4.09 8.45 2.07
N TYR A 29 -3.85 7.36 1.33
CA TYR A 29 -3.20 7.39 0.02
C TYR A 29 -4.09 6.73 -1.02
N GLN A 30 -4.12 7.31 -2.22
CA GLN A 30 -4.69 6.68 -3.39
C GLN A 30 -3.78 5.56 -3.87
N ILE A 31 -4.31 4.33 -3.96
CA ILE A 31 -3.56 3.12 -4.33
C ILE A 31 -3.92 2.59 -5.72
N SER A 32 -5.09 2.97 -6.26
CA SER A 32 -5.52 2.64 -7.63
C SER A 32 -6.47 3.73 -8.15
N TYR A 33 -6.99 3.57 -9.37
CA TYR A 33 -7.94 4.52 -9.94
C TYR A 33 -9.21 4.58 -9.09
N ASN A 34 -9.47 5.75 -8.48
CA ASN A 34 -10.57 5.98 -7.54
C ASN A 34 -10.61 5.03 -6.33
N GLN A 35 -9.45 4.55 -5.86
CA GLN A 35 -9.37 3.73 -4.65
C GLN A 35 -8.35 4.28 -3.67
N ASP A 36 -8.84 4.59 -2.47
CA ASP A 36 -8.03 5.11 -1.37
C ASP A 36 -7.86 4.08 -0.25
N MET A 37 -6.73 4.17 0.46
CA MET A 37 -6.40 3.32 1.58
C MET A 37 -5.74 4.12 2.70
N THR A 38 -6.23 3.95 3.93
CA THR A 38 -5.55 4.43 5.14
C THR A 38 -4.34 3.54 5.44
N VAL A 39 -3.15 4.14 5.52
CA VAL A 39 -1.88 3.39 5.67
C VAL A 39 -1.31 3.42 7.08
N ASN A 40 -1.72 4.37 7.92
CA ASN A 40 -1.29 4.41 9.31
C ASN A 40 -2.24 3.59 10.21
N THR A 41 -1.68 3.09 11.30
CA THR A 41 -2.43 2.68 12.49
C THR A 41 -2.09 3.67 13.59
N MET A 42 -3.10 4.21 14.27
CA MET A 42 -2.89 5.18 15.34
C MET A 42 -2.33 4.49 16.59
N GLY A 43 -1.33 5.10 17.22
CA GLY A 43 -0.72 4.54 18.44
C GLY A 43 -1.73 4.35 19.57
N ASN A 44 -2.73 5.21 19.68
CA ASN A 44 -3.81 5.10 20.67
C ASN A 44 -4.78 3.93 20.43
N ASN A 45 -4.73 3.24 19.28
CA ASN A 45 -5.43 1.97 19.07
C ASN A 45 -4.70 0.80 19.74
N LEU A 46 -3.38 0.92 19.90
CA LEU A 46 -2.50 -0.11 20.48
C LEU A 46 -2.18 0.18 21.94
N PHE A 47 -1.81 1.42 22.24
CA PHE A 47 -1.43 1.91 23.55
C PHE A 47 -2.62 2.67 24.15
N SER A 48 -3.56 1.91 24.72
CA SER A 48 -4.72 2.49 25.42
C SER A 48 -4.35 2.92 26.84
N SER A 49 -5.13 3.82 27.42
CA SER A 49 -5.01 4.18 28.84
C SER A 49 -5.24 2.98 29.75
N ASP A 50 -6.06 2.02 29.32
CA ASP A 50 -6.30 0.78 30.06
C ASP A 50 -5.03 -0.10 30.13
N LEU A 51 -4.26 -0.18 29.04
CA LEU A 51 -2.97 -0.88 29.03
C LEU A 51 -2.00 -0.27 30.05
N VAL A 52 -1.88 1.06 30.06
CA VAL A 52 -1.00 1.77 30.99
C VAL A 52 -1.44 1.56 32.43
N ARG A 53 -2.74 1.69 32.72
CA ARG A 53 -3.30 1.43 34.06
C ARG A 53 -3.06 0.00 34.51
N ASP A 54 -3.31 -0.98 33.64
CA ASP A 54 -3.11 -2.40 33.98
C ASP A 54 -1.62 -2.71 34.22
N PHE A 55 -0.70 -2.08 33.48
CA PHE A 55 0.74 -2.20 33.78
C PHE A 55 1.13 -1.52 35.10
N GLU A 56 0.57 -0.35 35.42
CA GLU A 56 0.80 0.31 36.71
C GLU A 56 0.28 -0.54 37.88
N GLU A 57 -0.89 -1.14 37.74
CA GLU A 57 -1.44 -2.10 38.71
C GLU A 57 -0.51 -3.29 38.89
N LEU A 58 0.06 -3.83 37.81
CA LEU A 58 1.04 -4.92 37.87
C LEU A 58 2.31 -4.50 38.60
N ILE A 59 2.88 -3.36 38.24
CA ILE A 59 4.10 -2.83 38.84
C ILE A 59 3.90 -2.60 40.35
N ASN A 60 2.77 -2.02 40.73
CA ASN A 60 2.45 -1.76 42.12
C ASN A 60 2.23 -3.04 42.90
N ALA A 61 1.56 -4.04 42.31
CA ALA A 61 1.38 -5.33 42.95
C ALA A 61 2.70 -6.07 43.20
N VAL A 62 3.59 -6.11 42.21
CA VAL A 62 4.92 -6.75 42.35
C VAL A 62 5.75 -6.04 43.42
N ARG A 63 5.69 -4.71 43.51
CA ARG A 63 6.41 -3.93 44.53
C ARG A 63 5.86 -4.11 45.94
N ASN A 64 4.57 -4.39 46.07
CA ASN A 64 3.90 -4.57 47.36
C ASN A 64 3.96 -6.01 47.88
N ILE A 65 4.61 -6.94 47.16
CA ILE A 65 4.87 -8.29 47.67
C ILE A 65 5.84 -8.16 48.86
N PRO A 66 5.43 -8.53 50.10
CA PRO A 66 6.30 -8.47 51.25
C PRO A 66 7.50 -9.39 51.04
N THR A 67 8.72 -8.85 51.06
CA THR A 67 9.96 -9.65 51.02
C THR A 67 10.27 -10.37 52.32
N ASP A 68 9.46 -10.15 53.36
CA ASP A 68 9.65 -10.74 54.68
C ASP A 68 8.91 -12.09 54.77
N SER A 69 9.69 -13.17 54.82
CA SER A 69 9.31 -14.58 54.68
C SER A 69 8.48 -15.16 55.84
N SER A 70 7.89 -14.31 56.69
CA SER A 70 7.28 -14.70 57.96
C SER A 70 5.74 -14.68 57.98
N THR A 71 5.06 -14.22 56.92
CA THR A 71 3.58 -14.17 56.87
C THR A 71 2.92 -14.97 55.75
N THR A 72 3.64 -15.82 55.01
CA THR A 72 3.03 -16.69 53.99
C THR A 72 2.15 -17.79 54.60
N THR A 73 0.95 -17.41 54.99
CA THR A 73 -0.15 -18.34 55.25
C THR A 73 -0.63 -18.83 53.88
N SER A 74 -1.06 -20.10 53.73
CA SER A 74 -1.57 -20.64 52.46
C SER A 74 -2.62 -19.75 51.79
N LEU A 75 -3.46 -19.10 52.59
CA LEU A 75 -4.45 -18.11 52.16
C LEU A 75 -3.88 -16.89 51.43
N GLN A 76 -2.68 -16.43 51.79
CA GLN A 76 -2.00 -15.32 51.08
C GLN A 76 -1.41 -15.76 49.75
N LYS A 77 -0.96 -17.03 49.64
CA LYS A 77 -0.46 -17.60 48.39
C LYS A 77 -1.60 -17.75 47.38
N ASP A 78 -2.77 -18.19 47.83
CA ASP A 78 -3.96 -18.34 46.97
C ASP A 78 -4.47 -16.98 46.49
N LEU A 79 -4.56 -15.99 47.39
CA LEU A 79 -4.95 -14.61 47.02
C LEU A 79 -3.98 -13.97 46.03
N LEU A 80 -2.67 -14.22 46.17
CA LEU A 80 -1.67 -13.73 45.23
C LEU A 80 -1.76 -14.47 43.88
N GLY A 81 -2.08 -15.76 43.90
CA GLY A 81 -2.36 -16.56 42.70
C GLY A 81 -3.55 -16.01 41.90
N ASP A 82 -4.68 -15.77 42.57
CA ASP A 82 -5.88 -15.19 41.94
C ASP A 82 -5.61 -13.79 41.36
N TYR A 83 -4.79 -12.99 42.06
CA TYR A 83 -4.38 -11.68 41.56
C TYR A 83 -3.56 -11.78 40.27
N PHE A 84 -2.56 -12.67 40.24
CA PHE A 84 -1.74 -12.89 39.03
C PHE A 84 -2.57 -13.45 37.87
N ASP A 85 -3.53 -14.33 38.14
CA ASP A 85 -4.44 -14.87 37.12
C ASP A 85 -5.32 -13.77 36.50
N GLY A 86 -5.83 -12.85 37.34
CA GLY A 86 -6.55 -11.67 36.88
C GLY A 86 -5.68 -10.74 36.01
N MET A 87 -4.40 -10.56 36.38
CA MET A 87 -3.46 -9.77 35.59
C MET A 87 -3.10 -10.44 34.26
N LEU A 88 -2.91 -11.75 34.25
CA LEU A 88 -2.66 -12.52 33.03
C LEU A 88 -3.83 -12.38 32.05
N THR A 89 -5.06 -12.48 32.56
CA THR A 89 -6.28 -12.27 31.78
C THR A 89 -6.34 -10.87 31.16
N LYS A 90 -5.88 -9.84 31.89
CA LYS A 90 -5.80 -8.46 31.36
C LYS A 90 -4.74 -8.35 30.27
N LEU A 91 -3.55 -8.90 30.47
CA LEU A 91 -2.47 -8.93 29.48
C LEU A 91 -2.90 -9.66 28.20
N ASP A 92 -3.60 -10.79 28.32
CA ASP A 92 -4.13 -11.51 27.17
C ASP A 92 -5.09 -10.67 26.34
N LYS A 93 -5.93 -9.83 26.96
CA LYS A 93 -6.81 -8.90 26.22
C LYS A 93 -6.00 -7.87 25.44
N HIS A 94 -4.92 -7.35 26.02
CA HIS A 94 -4.04 -6.39 25.36
C HIS A 94 -3.27 -7.04 24.20
N ILE A 95 -2.77 -8.26 24.39
CA ILE A 95 -2.14 -9.06 23.32
C ILE A 95 -3.12 -9.30 22.17
N ASN A 96 -4.37 -9.70 22.48
CA ASN A 96 -5.39 -9.90 21.45
C ASN A 96 -5.72 -8.62 20.68
N THR A 97 -5.67 -7.45 21.34
CA THR A 97 -5.83 -6.16 20.68
C THR A 97 -4.69 -5.89 19.71
N PHE A 98 -3.45 -6.14 20.11
CA PHE A 98 -2.27 -6.01 19.25
C PHE A 98 -2.35 -6.95 18.03
N VAL A 99 -2.68 -8.22 18.25
CA VAL A 99 -2.84 -9.23 17.18
C VAL A 99 -3.93 -8.82 16.19
N ARG A 100 -5.05 -8.26 16.68
CA ARG A 100 -6.13 -7.75 15.82
C ARG A 100 -5.64 -6.62 14.91
N GLU A 101 -4.94 -5.63 15.47
CA GLU A 101 -4.40 -4.52 14.68
C GLU A 101 -3.34 -5.02 13.68
N GLN A 102 -2.51 -6.00 14.06
CA GLN A 102 -1.56 -6.64 13.15
C GLN A 102 -2.28 -7.38 12.00
N ALA A 103 -3.39 -8.06 12.27
CA ALA A 103 -4.20 -8.70 11.24
C ALA A 103 -4.82 -7.68 10.27
N ILE A 104 -5.26 -6.52 10.78
CA ILE A 104 -5.75 -5.42 9.94
C ILE A 104 -4.64 -4.91 9.02
N ILE A 105 -3.43 -4.69 9.55
CA ILE A 105 -2.26 -4.29 8.75
C ILE A 105 -1.95 -5.35 7.69
N GLY A 106 -1.94 -6.64 8.06
CA GLY A 106 -1.73 -7.74 7.12
C GLY A 106 -2.77 -7.77 6.00
N SER A 107 -4.05 -7.52 6.31
CA SER A 107 -5.11 -7.45 5.30
C SER A 107 -4.91 -6.27 4.33
N LYS A 108 -4.46 -5.12 4.83
CA LYS A 108 -4.14 -3.94 4.02
C LYS A 108 -2.93 -4.22 3.13
N MET A 109 -1.90 -4.88 3.66
CA MET A 109 -0.71 -5.28 2.92
C MET A 109 -1.06 -6.22 1.76
N ASN A 110 -1.88 -7.25 2.01
CA ASN A 110 -2.35 -8.15 0.96
C ASN A 110 -3.13 -7.39 -0.13
N ARG A 111 -4.07 -6.51 0.27
CA ARG A 111 -4.79 -5.66 -0.69
C ARG A 111 -3.84 -4.79 -1.52
N LEU A 112 -2.83 -4.19 -0.89
CA LEU A 112 -1.84 -3.37 -1.57
C LEU A 112 -1.03 -4.20 -2.58
N GLU A 113 -0.58 -5.39 -2.18
CA GLU A 113 0.16 -6.32 -3.05
C GLU A 113 -0.68 -6.75 -4.26
N LEU A 114 -1.95 -7.10 -4.07
CA LEU A 114 -2.87 -7.41 -5.17
C LEU A 114 -3.08 -6.22 -6.11
N THR A 115 -3.14 -5.01 -5.58
CA THR A 115 -3.25 -3.79 -6.40
C THR A 115 -1.97 -3.53 -7.19
N VAL A 116 -0.79 -3.72 -6.58
CA VAL A 116 0.50 -3.59 -7.27
C VAL A 116 0.60 -4.58 -8.43
N ASN A 117 0.28 -5.86 -8.19
CA ASN A 117 0.33 -6.89 -9.24
C ASN A 117 -0.61 -6.54 -10.41
N ARG A 118 -1.82 -6.05 -10.12
CA ARG A 118 -2.75 -5.59 -11.17
C ARG A 118 -2.21 -4.41 -11.96
N LEU A 119 -1.60 -3.43 -11.29
CA LEU A 119 -1.03 -2.26 -11.97
C LEU A 119 0.17 -2.64 -12.85
N ASP A 120 0.97 -3.62 -12.45
CA ASP A 120 2.05 -4.16 -13.27
C ASP A 120 1.53 -4.92 -14.50
N ASP A 121 0.48 -5.74 -14.33
CA ASP A 121 -0.20 -6.40 -15.45
C ASP A 121 -0.81 -5.39 -16.43
N ASP A 122 -1.51 -4.38 -15.91
CA ASP A 122 -2.09 -3.29 -16.71
C ASP A 122 -1.00 -2.53 -17.47
N LYS A 123 0.14 -2.26 -16.84
CA LYS A 123 1.29 -1.62 -17.49
C LYS A 123 1.81 -2.45 -18.66
N ILE A 124 1.94 -3.76 -18.50
CA ILE A 124 2.38 -4.66 -19.58
C ILE A 124 1.34 -4.66 -20.71
N ASN A 125 0.06 -4.79 -20.38
CA ASN A 125 -1.02 -4.80 -21.36
C ASN A 125 -1.10 -3.50 -22.17
N PHE A 126 -1.01 -2.34 -21.50
CA PHE A 126 -1.01 -1.05 -22.20
C PHE A 126 0.24 -0.85 -23.05
N THR A 127 1.39 -1.34 -22.61
CA THR A 127 2.62 -1.30 -23.42
C THR A 127 2.49 -2.15 -24.68
N ASP A 128 1.93 -3.37 -24.57
CA ASP A 128 1.68 -4.26 -25.72
C ASP A 128 0.66 -3.67 -26.70
N LEU A 129 -0.44 -3.09 -26.20
CA LEU A 129 -1.44 -2.42 -27.03
C LEU A 129 -0.84 -1.22 -27.77
N MET A 130 0.01 -0.43 -27.10
CA MET A 130 0.70 0.70 -27.72
C MET A 130 1.67 0.24 -28.81
N SER A 131 2.47 -0.81 -28.54
CA SER A 131 3.37 -1.41 -29.52
C SER A 131 2.62 -1.94 -30.74
N LYS A 132 1.51 -2.66 -30.56
CA LYS A 132 0.69 -3.17 -31.67
C LYS A 132 0.11 -2.06 -32.53
N ASN A 133 -0.34 -0.97 -31.90
CA ASN A 133 -0.86 0.18 -32.65
C ASN A 133 0.25 0.84 -33.49
N GLU A 134 1.44 1.02 -32.92
CA GLU A 134 2.60 1.59 -33.62
C GLU A 134 3.15 0.66 -34.73
N ASP A 135 3.17 -0.66 -34.52
CA ASP A 135 3.60 -1.66 -35.51
C ASP A 135 2.64 -1.73 -36.72
N VAL A 136 1.34 -1.56 -36.51
CA VAL A 136 0.35 -1.46 -37.59
C VAL A 136 0.61 -0.22 -38.45
N ASP A 137 0.85 0.93 -37.82
CA ASP A 137 1.16 2.19 -38.52
C ASP A 137 2.45 2.08 -39.36
N MET A 138 3.50 1.45 -38.82
CA MET A 138 4.75 1.17 -39.53
C MET A 138 4.53 0.25 -40.74
N THR A 139 3.72 -0.80 -40.58
CA THR A 139 3.39 -1.74 -41.67
C THR A 139 2.65 -1.04 -42.80
N GLU A 140 1.67 -0.20 -42.48
CA GLU A 140 0.93 0.60 -43.46
C GLU A 140 1.83 1.61 -44.19
N ALA A 141 2.71 2.30 -43.48
CA ALA A 141 3.69 3.21 -44.08
C ALA A 141 4.62 2.49 -45.07
N VAL A 142 5.12 1.30 -44.71
CA VAL A 142 5.96 0.48 -45.59
C VAL A 142 5.19 -0.01 -46.83
N LEU A 143 3.95 -0.46 -46.66
CA LEU A 143 3.09 -0.88 -47.78
C LEU A 143 2.82 0.28 -48.75
N ASN A 144 2.51 1.46 -48.22
CA ASN A 144 2.30 2.66 -49.02
C ASN A 144 3.55 3.06 -49.79
N LEU A 145 4.73 3.04 -49.14
CA LEU A 145 6.01 3.31 -49.79
C LEU A 145 6.31 2.30 -50.92
N LYS A 146 6.09 1.00 -50.66
CA LYS A 146 6.31 -0.06 -51.66
C LYS A 146 5.35 0.04 -52.83
N SER A 147 4.09 0.38 -52.59
CA SER A 147 3.12 0.63 -53.65
C SER A 147 3.56 1.81 -54.54
N GLN A 148 4.00 2.92 -53.92
CA GLN A 148 4.53 4.07 -54.64
C GLN A 148 5.79 3.73 -55.45
N GLU A 149 6.71 2.91 -54.89
CA GLU A 149 7.91 2.43 -55.59
C GLU A 149 7.57 1.59 -56.82
N ILE A 150 6.60 0.66 -56.69
CA ILE A 150 6.13 -0.17 -57.81
C ILE A 150 5.52 0.69 -58.91
N VAL A 151 4.64 1.64 -58.55
CA VAL A 151 4.00 2.57 -59.50
C VAL A 151 5.05 3.43 -60.20
N TYR A 152 6.04 3.93 -59.46
CA TYR A 152 7.12 4.72 -60.02
C TYR A 152 7.96 3.91 -61.01
N ASN A 153 8.39 2.70 -60.64
CA ASN A 153 9.16 1.82 -61.52
C ASN A 153 8.36 1.38 -62.75
N ALA A 154 7.07 1.09 -62.61
CA ALA A 154 6.18 0.79 -63.73
C ALA A 154 6.03 1.99 -64.68
N SER A 155 5.89 3.19 -64.14
CA SER A 155 5.82 4.44 -64.91
C SER A 155 7.13 4.70 -65.65
N LEU A 156 8.28 4.51 -65.00
CA LEU A 156 9.61 4.67 -65.60
C LEU A 156 9.84 3.65 -66.74
N SER A 157 9.47 2.39 -66.52
CA SER A 157 9.56 1.35 -67.55
C SER A 157 8.65 1.66 -68.75
N SER A 158 7.42 2.09 -68.49
CA SER A 158 6.47 2.50 -69.54
C SER A 158 6.97 3.70 -70.32
N ALA A 159 7.52 4.71 -69.64
CA ALA A 159 8.15 5.87 -70.26
C ALA A 159 9.38 5.47 -71.11
N GLY A 160 10.21 4.56 -70.62
CA GLY A 160 11.33 4.00 -71.37
C GLY A 160 10.89 3.28 -72.64
N MET A 161 9.83 2.46 -72.57
CA MET A 161 9.24 1.80 -73.75
C MET A 161 8.64 2.80 -74.74
N LEU A 162 7.95 3.85 -74.26
CA LEU A 162 7.40 4.91 -75.10
C LEU A 162 8.50 5.67 -75.84
N LEU A 163 9.55 6.08 -75.13
CA LEU A 163 10.70 6.75 -75.71
C LEU A 163 11.38 5.86 -76.76
N GLN A 164 11.60 4.58 -76.46
CA GLN A 164 12.24 3.65 -77.38
C GLN A 164 11.40 3.35 -78.63
N LYS A 165 10.07 3.20 -78.49
CA LYS A 165 9.16 3.10 -79.65
C LYS A 165 9.15 4.38 -80.48
N SER A 166 9.11 5.56 -79.86
CA SER A 166 9.07 6.85 -80.57
C SER A 166 10.34 7.12 -81.39
N LEU A 167 11.51 6.74 -80.88
CA LEU A 167 12.77 6.87 -81.61
C LEU A 167 12.84 5.93 -82.82
N ILE A 168 12.33 4.69 -82.71
CA ILE A 168 12.25 3.75 -83.83
C ILE A 168 11.23 4.19 -84.89
N ASP A 169 10.10 4.78 -84.49
CA ASP A 169 9.09 5.33 -85.41
C ASP A 169 9.57 6.61 -86.12
N PHE A 170 10.51 7.36 -85.53
CA PHE A 170 11.07 8.60 -86.11
C PHE A 170 12.15 8.35 -87.17
N ILE A 171 12.71 7.13 -87.27
CA ILE A 171 13.80 6.77 -88.20
C ILE A 171 13.26 6.01 -89.44
N ARG A 172 11.95 6.02 -89.67
CA ARG A 172 11.31 5.34 -90.80
C ARG A 172 10.67 6.29 -91.82
#